data_AF-A0A6G0VMX1-F1
#
_entry.id   AF-A0A6G0VMX1-F1
#
_cell.length_a   1.000
_cell.length_b   1.000
_cell.length_c   1.000
_cell.angle_alpha   90.00
_cell.angle_beta   90.00
_cell.angle_gamma   90.00
#
_symmetry.space_group_name_H-M   'P 1'
#
loop_
_entity.id
_entity.type
_entity.pdbx_description
1 polymer ?
#
loop_
_entity_poly.entity_id
_entity_poly.type
_entity_poly.pdbx_seq_one_letter_code
_entity_poly.pdbx_strand_id
1 'polypeptide(L)'
;MNYIKSLRSAINDMRSECNFKCIYDLTVSMCTNLDVTIPKPKKRKIAQRIDNGGSNQFFPDTNEQELRLGSFYPMLDIIMNGLDELFNQDTINIISSIDKLLNLDITNTDLNILSNHFNIVLKKFSVIPVTSCKCERSFSKLTQVKSKLRTSMVQERLSSLMLIAIEQEIAVHIDVNAVIDDFKNE
;
A
#
# COMPACT_ATOMS: atom_id res chain seq x y z
N MET A 1 10.57 18.20 18.68
CA MET A 1 11.23 17.12 17.89
C MET A 1 11.79 15.96 18.71
N ASN A 2 12.46 16.18 19.86
CA ASN A 2 13.02 15.07 20.65
C ASN A 2 11.95 14.06 21.13
N TYR A 3 10.78 14.52 21.58
CA TYR A 3 9.68 13.62 21.96
C TYR A 3 9.19 12.72 20.82
N ILE A 4 9.14 13.23 19.59
CA ILE A 4 8.73 12.45 18.41
C ILE A 4 9.77 11.39 18.08
N LYS A 5 11.07 11.74 18.18
CA LYS A 5 12.16 10.77 18.01
C LYS A 5 12.14 9.69 19.08
N SER A 6 11.89 10.05 20.34
CA SER A 6 11.74 9.09 21.44
C SER A 6 10.53 8.18 21.24
N LEU A 7 9.39 8.73 20.84
CA LEU A 7 8.18 7.96 20.53
C LEU A 7 8.43 6.98 19.38
N ARG A 8 9.09 7.44 18.31
CA ARG A 8 9.49 6.60 17.18
C ARG A 8 10.39 5.46 17.63
N SER A 9 11.40 5.74 18.45
CA SER A 9 12.28 4.71 19.00
C SER A 9 11.48 3.68 19.79
N ALA A 10 10.61 4.13 20.70
CA ALA A 10 9.79 3.24 21.51
C ALA A 10 8.88 2.33 20.67
N ILE A 11 8.28 2.85 19.61
CA ILE A 11 7.42 2.04 18.73
C ILE A 11 8.25 1.09 17.87
N ASN A 12 9.43 1.50 17.43
CA ASN A 12 10.37 0.61 16.75
C ASN A 12 10.87 -0.51 17.70
N ASP A 13 11.09 -0.22 18.97
CA ASP A 13 11.48 -1.20 19.98
C ASP A 13 10.36 -2.24 20.23
N MET A 14 9.09 -1.83 20.10
CA MET A 14 7.94 -2.76 20.12
C MET A 14 7.95 -3.75 18.95
N ARG A 15 8.63 -3.45 17.85
CA ARG A 15 8.83 -4.34 16.70
C ARG A 15 9.92 -5.39 16.96
N SER A 16 9.95 -5.94 18.18
CA SER A 16 10.85 -7.02 18.58
C SER A 16 10.04 -8.28 18.89
N GLU A 17 10.65 -9.44 18.65
CA GLU A 17 9.98 -10.72 18.92
C GLU A 17 9.64 -10.90 20.41
N CYS A 18 10.47 -10.38 21.31
CA CYS A 18 10.23 -10.47 22.75
C CYS A 18 9.02 -9.63 23.20
N ASN A 19 8.89 -8.39 22.71
CA ASN A 19 7.77 -7.51 23.07
C ASN A 19 6.45 -8.05 22.50
N PHE A 20 6.46 -8.50 21.25
CA PHE A 20 5.29 -9.16 20.67
C PHE A 20 4.90 -10.40 21.48
N LYS A 21 5.87 -11.26 21.82
CA LYS A 21 5.60 -12.49 22.56
C LYS A 21 5.02 -12.22 23.95
N CYS A 22 5.56 -11.24 24.67
CA CYS A 22 5.04 -10.82 25.97
C CYS A 22 3.56 -10.39 25.86
N ILE A 23 3.22 -9.57 24.87
CA ILE A 23 1.83 -9.15 24.60
C ILE A 23 0.96 -10.35 24.23
N TYR A 24 1.45 -11.23 23.36
CA TYR A 24 0.73 -12.42 22.93
C TYR A 24 0.43 -13.35 24.12
N ASP A 25 1.43 -13.67 24.93
CA ASP A 25 1.28 -14.53 26.11
C ASP A 25 0.29 -13.92 27.13
N LEU A 26 0.35 -12.60 27.34
CA LEU A 26 -0.62 -11.87 28.15
C LEU A 26 -2.03 -12.03 27.58
N THR A 27 -2.23 -11.83 26.27
CA THR A 27 -3.55 -11.97 25.64
C THR A 27 -4.08 -13.40 25.73
N VAL A 28 -3.23 -14.40 25.54
CA VAL A 28 -3.60 -15.82 25.70
C VAL A 28 -4.05 -16.08 27.14
N SER A 29 -3.32 -15.56 28.14
CA SER A 29 -3.70 -15.72 29.56
C SER A 29 -5.06 -15.06 29.89
N MET A 30 -5.37 -13.92 29.27
CA MET A 30 -6.67 -13.27 29.44
C MET A 30 -7.78 -14.08 28.78
N CYS A 31 -7.55 -14.61 27.57
CA CYS A 31 -8.51 -15.47 26.90
C CYS A 31 -8.80 -16.74 27.71
N THR A 32 -7.79 -17.36 28.32
CA THR A 32 -8.00 -18.53 29.19
C THR A 32 -8.78 -18.18 30.45
N ASN A 33 -8.54 -17.00 31.04
CA ASN A 33 -9.28 -16.57 32.24
C ASN A 33 -10.76 -16.23 31.96
N LEU A 34 -11.08 -15.88 30.72
CA LEU A 34 -12.43 -15.51 30.28
C LEU A 34 -13.15 -16.66 29.55
N ASP A 35 -12.59 -17.88 29.57
CA ASP A 35 -13.09 -19.05 28.82
C ASP A 35 -13.34 -18.78 27.33
N VAL A 36 -12.51 -17.92 26.72
CA VAL A 36 -12.59 -17.59 25.29
C VAL A 36 -11.80 -18.63 24.49
N THR A 37 -12.49 -19.35 23.61
CA THR A 37 -11.84 -20.32 22.71
C THR A 37 -11.05 -19.62 21.62
N ILE A 38 -9.73 -19.86 21.54
CA ILE A 38 -8.87 -19.32 20.49
C ILE A 38 -8.97 -20.21 19.24
N PRO A 39 -9.49 -19.72 18.10
CA PRO A 39 -9.64 -20.52 16.88
C PRO A 39 -8.27 -20.79 16.25
N LYS A 40 -8.11 -21.91 15.53
CA LYS A 40 -6.91 -22.20 14.75
C LYS A 40 -6.86 -21.36 13.45
N PRO A 41 -5.67 -21.10 12.88
CA PRO A 41 -5.54 -20.41 11.60
C PRO A 41 -6.35 -21.12 10.52
N LYS A 42 -7.24 -20.41 9.85
CA LYS A 42 -8.00 -20.98 8.73
C LYS A 42 -7.12 -21.00 7.47
N LYS A 43 -6.70 -22.18 7.02
CA LYS A 43 -6.02 -22.33 5.73
C LYS A 43 -7.02 -22.07 4.60
N ARG A 44 -6.87 -20.94 3.90
CA ARG A 44 -7.71 -20.62 2.74
C ARG A 44 -7.38 -21.57 1.59
N LYS A 45 -8.41 -22.08 0.91
CA LYS A 45 -8.23 -22.82 -0.35
C LYS A 45 -7.63 -21.89 -1.39
N ILE A 46 -6.49 -22.29 -1.96
CA ILE A 46 -5.80 -21.50 -2.98
C ILE A 46 -6.52 -21.69 -4.30
N ALA A 47 -6.80 -20.58 -5.00
CA ALA A 47 -7.24 -20.64 -6.37
C ALA A 47 -6.06 -21.10 -7.25
N GLN A 48 -6.13 -22.30 -7.81
CA GLN A 48 -5.15 -22.76 -8.79
C GLN A 48 -5.33 -21.95 -10.07
N ARG A 49 -4.27 -21.24 -10.46
CA ARG A 49 -4.18 -20.44 -11.68
C ARG A 49 -3.29 -21.17 -12.68
N ILE A 50 -3.55 -21.00 -13.97
CA ILE A 50 -2.85 -21.69 -15.08
C ILE A 50 -1.33 -21.50 -14.98
N ASP A 51 -0.89 -20.32 -14.52
CA ASP A 51 0.51 -19.91 -14.56
C ASP A 51 1.22 -19.98 -13.17
N ASN A 52 0.57 -20.50 -12.11
CA ASN A 52 1.16 -20.57 -10.77
C ASN A 52 1.44 -22.02 -10.32
N GLY A 53 2.72 -22.37 -10.20
CA GLY A 53 3.18 -23.36 -9.24
C GLY A 53 3.19 -22.72 -7.85
N GLY A 54 2.38 -23.22 -6.91
CA GLY A 54 2.14 -22.58 -5.60
C GLY A 54 3.30 -22.57 -4.61
N SER A 55 4.56 -22.58 -5.07
CA SER A 55 5.74 -22.82 -4.23
C SER A 55 6.17 -21.64 -3.34
N ASN A 56 5.78 -20.40 -3.66
CA ASN A 56 6.33 -19.21 -2.99
C ASN A 56 5.37 -18.53 -2.00
N GLN A 57 4.22 -19.14 -1.70
CA GLN A 57 3.21 -18.50 -0.86
C GLN A 57 3.34 -18.92 0.61
N PHE A 58 3.59 -17.95 1.49
CA PHE A 58 3.69 -18.15 2.94
C PHE A 58 2.30 -18.35 3.56
N PHE A 59 2.15 -19.41 4.36
CA PHE A 59 0.99 -19.63 5.22
C PHE A 59 1.48 -19.71 6.67
N PRO A 60 0.92 -18.90 7.59
CA PRO A 60 1.26 -19.02 8.99
C PRO A 60 0.75 -20.36 9.54
N ASP A 61 1.62 -21.05 10.28
CA ASP A 61 1.27 -22.34 10.89
C ASP A 61 0.61 -22.18 12.26
N THR A 62 0.83 -21.04 12.92
CA THR A 62 0.30 -20.73 14.26
C THR A 62 -0.42 -19.37 14.27
N ASN A 63 -1.38 -19.22 15.20
CA ASN A 63 -2.05 -17.92 15.43
C ASN A 63 -1.06 -16.84 15.83
N GLU A 64 -0.02 -17.21 16.59
CA GLU A 64 1.07 -16.32 16.98
C GLU A 64 1.76 -15.74 15.73
N GLN A 65 2.12 -16.58 14.75
CA GLN A 65 2.71 -16.12 13.50
C GLN A 65 1.74 -15.32 12.65
N GLU A 66 0.47 -15.74 12.57
CA GLU A 66 -0.57 -15.06 11.81
C GLU A 66 -0.79 -13.63 12.34
N LEU A 67 -0.95 -13.47 13.65
CA LEU A 67 -1.16 -12.16 14.29
C LEU A 67 0.08 -11.29 14.19
N ARG A 68 1.28 -11.88 14.38
CA ARG A 68 2.55 -11.15 14.30
C ARG A 68 2.75 -10.50 12.94
N LEU A 69 2.67 -11.33 11.89
CA LEU A 69 3.00 -10.92 10.52
C LEU A 69 1.82 -10.29 9.79
N GLY A 70 0.59 -10.71 10.11
CA GLY A 70 -0.62 -10.26 9.45
C GLY A 70 -1.24 -9.01 10.05
N SER A 71 -0.93 -8.65 11.29
CA SER A 71 -1.57 -7.52 11.97
C SER A 71 -0.62 -6.67 12.79
N PHE A 72 0.14 -7.27 13.71
CA PHE A 72 0.94 -6.52 14.67
C PHE A 72 2.07 -5.71 14.01
N TYR A 73 2.99 -6.36 13.30
CA TYR A 73 4.07 -5.65 12.62
C TYR A 73 3.56 -4.69 11.53
N PRO A 74 2.60 -5.07 10.66
CA PRO A 74 2.02 -4.12 9.71
C PRO A 74 1.42 -2.88 10.39
N MET A 75 0.76 -3.04 11.54
CA MET A 75 0.20 -1.91 12.30
C MET A 75 1.30 -0.99 12.82
N LEU A 76 2.37 -1.54 13.42
CA LEU A 76 3.51 -0.74 13.86
C LEU A 76 4.18 -0.02 12.68
N ASP A 77 4.36 -0.69 11.55
CA ASP A 77 4.97 -0.13 10.34
C ASP A 77 4.10 1.02 9.78
N ILE A 78 2.77 0.87 9.76
CA ILE A 78 1.83 1.95 9.37
C ILE A 78 1.96 3.14 10.31
N ILE A 79 2.02 2.92 11.63
CA ILE A 79 2.16 4.00 12.61
C ILE A 79 3.51 4.71 12.43
N MET A 80 4.59 3.97 12.16
CA MET A 80 5.92 4.56 11.88
C MET A 80 5.94 5.40 10.63
N ASN A 81 5.39 4.88 9.54
CA ASN A 81 5.29 5.65 8.30
C ASN A 81 4.41 6.90 8.52
N GLY A 82 3.32 6.78 9.27
CA GLY A 82 2.45 7.91 9.60
C GLY A 82 3.17 9.00 10.42
N LEU A 83 3.98 8.63 11.41
CA LEU A 83 4.77 9.60 12.17
C LEU A 83 5.78 10.32 11.28
N ASP A 84 6.42 9.60 10.37
CA ASP A 84 7.42 10.17 9.47
C ASP A 84 6.79 11.13 8.47
N GLU A 85 5.64 10.78 7.91
CA GLU A 85 4.88 11.64 7.01
C GLU A 85 4.35 12.89 7.72
N LEU A 86 3.83 12.76 8.95
CA LEU A 86 3.25 13.87 9.71
C LEU A 86 4.30 14.87 10.20
N PHE A 87 5.48 14.39 10.60
CA PHE A 87 6.53 15.21 11.19
C PHE A 87 7.74 15.40 10.28
N ASN A 88 7.54 15.29 8.97
CA ASN A 88 8.57 15.65 7.99
C ASN A 88 8.87 17.17 8.05
N GLN A 89 10.05 17.57 7.57
CA GLN A 89 10.47 18.97 7.61
C GLN A 89 9.56 19.88 6.78
N ASP A 90 9.07 19.41 5.63
CA ASP A 90 8.20 20.18 4.76
C ASP A 90 6.87 20.52 5.44
N THR A 91 6.23 19.54 6.09
CA THR A 91 4.99 19.70 6.87
C THR A 91 5.20 20.68 8.02
N ILE A 92 6.32 20.59 8.73
CA ILE A 92 6.63 21.53 9.83
C ILE A 92 6.85 22.95 9.30
N ASN A 93 7.54 23.09 8.16
CA ASN A 93 7.72 24.38 7.52
C ASN A 93 6.38 24.97 7.09
N ILE A 94 5.48 24.16 6.53
CA ILE A 94 4.12 24.60 6.17
C ILE A 94 3.34 25.04 7.40
N ILE A 95 3.36 24.26 8.48
CA ILE A 95 2.69 24.62 9.73
C ILE A 95 3.25 25.94 10.28
N SER A 96 4.57 26.14 10.25
CA SER A 96 5.20 27.39 10.67
C SER A 96 4.82 28.56 9.78
N SER A 97 4.74 28.38 8.46
CA SER A 97 4.29 29.42 7.54
C SER A 97 2.80 29.77 7.74
N ILE A 98 1.95 28.78 8.08
CA ILE A 98 0.55 29.02 8.44
C ILE A 98 0.44 29.78 9.77
N ASP A 99 1.24 29.42 10.77
CA ASP A 99 1.25 30.12 12.07
C ASP A 99 1.62 31.60 11.89
N LYS A 100 2.67 31.89 11.11
CA LYS A 100 3.03 33.27 10.73
C LYS A 100 1.93 33.99 9.95
N LEU A 101 1.25 33.28 9.04
CA LEU A 101 0.11 33.83 8.30
C LEU A 101 -1.02 34.23 9.25
N LEU A 102 -1.36 33.39 10.22
CA LEU A 102 -2.42 33.66 11.21
C LEU A 102 -2.06 34.84 12.11
N ASN A 103 -0.77 35.00 12.44
CA ASN A 103 -0.25 36.14 13.19
C ASN A 103 -0.01 37.39 12.34
N LEU A 104 -0.33 37.35 11.03
CA LEU A 104 -0.11 38.42 10.05
C LEU A 104 1.35 38.90 9.91
N ASP A 105 2.32 38.07 10.31
CA ASP A 105 3.75 38.33 10.22
C ASP A 105 4.40 37.44 9.15
N ILE A 106 3.90 37.58 7.92
CA ILE A 106 4.27 36.71 6.80
C ILE A 106 5.37 37.31 5.92
N THR A 107 6.33 36.46 5.54
CA THR A 107 7.39 36.83 4.60
C THR A 107 7.14 36.27 3.20
N ASN A 108 7.82 36.81 2.18
CA ASN A 108 7.75 36.29 0.82
C ASN A 108 8.17 34.82 0.70
N THR A 109 9.09 34.36 1.57
CA THR A 109 9.51 32.95 1.60
C THR A 109 8.40 32.03 2.11
N ASP A 110 7.66 32.45 3.14
CA ASP A 110 6.53 31.69 3.67
C ASP A 110 5.39 31.60 2.65
N LEU A 111 5.11 32.69 1.93
CA LEU A 111 4.13 32.71 0.82
C LEU A 111 4.52 31.74 -0.30
N ASN A 112 5.79 31.65 -0.66
CA ASN A 112 6.26 30.72 -1.68
C ASN A 112 6.09 29.26 -1.24
N ILE A 113 6.38 28.94 0.03
CA ILE A 113 6.18 27.58 0.59
C ILE A 113 4.71 27.19 0.48
N LEU A 114 3.81 28.07 0.94
CA LEU A 114 2.36 27.81 0.88
C LEU A 114 1.86 27.67 -0.56
N SER A 115 2.23 28.62 -1.43
CA SER A 115 1.83 28.60 -2.85
C SER A 115 2.27 27.32 -3.55
N ASN A 116 3.52 26.90 -3.37
CA ASN A 116 4.03 25.66 -3.95
C ASN A 116 3.25 24.44 -3.45
N HIS A 117 2.98 24.37 -2.13
CA HIS A 117 2.22 23.27 -1.56
C HIS A 117 0.79 23.22 -2.08
N PHE A 118 0.08 24.35 -2.13
CA PHE A 118 -1.26 24.44 -2.68
C PHE A 118 -1.30 24.02 -4.16
N ASN A 119 -0.32 24.44 -4.96
CA ASN A 119 -0.23 24.02 -6.37
C ASN A 119 -0.09 22.50 -6.52
N ILE A 120 0.74 21.86 -5.69
CA ILE A 120 0.89 20.39 -5.70
C ILE A 120 -0.43 19.71 -5.33
N VAL A 121 -1.11 20.19 -4.29
CA VAL A 121 -2.40 19.62 -3.84
C VAL A 121 -3.47 19.78 -4.91
N LEU A 122 -3.60 20.97 -5.51
CA LEU A 122 -4.56 21.23 -6.58
C LEU A 122 -4.27 20.38 -7.82
N LYS A 123 -3.00 20.20 -8.19
CA LYS A 123 -2.61 19.32 -9.30
C LYS A 123 -2.98 17.87 -9.02
N LYS A 124 -2.73 17.36 -7.81
CA LYS A 124 -3.16 16.01 -7.40
C LYS A 124 -4.68 15.88 -7.43
N PHE A 125 -5.41 16.84 -6.87
CA PHE A 125 -6.86 16.87 -6.87
C PHE A 125 -7.45 16.84 -8.29
N SER A 126 -6.83 17.56 -9.23
CA SER A 126 -7.23 17.57 -10.65
C SER A 126 -7.07 16.21 -11.35
N VAL A 127 -6.14 15.37 -10.90
CA VAL A 127 -5.92 14.03 -11.46
C VAL A 127 -6.89 12.99 -10.89
N ILE A 128 -7.46 13.24 -9.70
CA ILE A 128 -8.46 12.34 -9.11
C ILE A 128 -9.72 12.39 -9.99
N PRO A 129 -10.13 11.28 -10.62
CA PRO A 129 -11.31 11.27 -11.45
C PRO A 129 -12.55 11.48 -10.58
N VAL A 130 -13.23 12.63 -10.74
CA VAL A 130 -14.50 12.93 -10.03
C VAL A 130 -15.67 12.11 -10.60
N THR A 131 -15.53 11.55 -11.82
CA THR A 131 -16.54 10.76 -12.50
C THR A 131 -16.07 9.32 -12.77
N SER A 132 -16.98 8.35 -12.62
CA SER A 132 -16.71 6.91 -12.83
C SER A 132 -16.45 6.52 -14.28
N CYS A 133 -16.77 7.40 -15.25
CA CYS A 133 -16.80 7.06 -16.68
C CYS A 133 -15.45 6.53 -17.23
N LYS A 134 -14.31 7.02 -16.71
CA LYS A 134 -12.99 6.49 -17.10
C LYS A 134 -12.78 5.06 -16.58
N CYS A 135 -13.22 4.79 -15.35
CA CYS A 135 -13.16 3.46 -14.78
C CYS A 135 -14.07 2.48 -15.53
N GLU A 136 -15.25 2.91 -15.99
CA GLU A 136 -16.18 2.09 -16.77
C GLU A 136 -15.57 1.55 -18.07
N ARG A 137 -14.79 2.37 -18.80
CA ARG A 137 -14.06 1.92 -20.00
C ARG A 137 -13.03 0.84 -19.66
N SER A 138 -12.26 1.03 -18.59
CA SER A 138 -11.27 0.04 -18.12
C SER A 138 -11.94 -1.23 -17.60
N PHE A 139 -13.08 -1.15 -16.90
CA PHE A 139 -13.83 -2.32 -16.44
C PHE A 139 -14.52 -3.08 -17.58
N SER A 140 -14.98 -2.39 -18.62
CA SER A 140 -15.47 -3.00 -19.84
C SER A 140 -14.37 -3.80 -20.54
N LYS A 141 -13.17 -3.22 -20.70
CA LYS A 141 -11.99 -3.92 -21.23
C LYS A 141 -11.57 -5.08 -20.34
N LEU A 142 -11.59 -4.91 -19.01
CA LEU A 142 -11.30 -5.98 -18.06
C LEU A 142 -12.26 -7.16 -18.23
N THR A 143 -13.55 -6.90 -18.46
CA THR A 143 -14.54 -7.95 -18.69
C THR A 143 -14.31 -8.68 -20.02
N GLN A 144 -13.77 -7.99 -21.04
CA GLN A 144 -13.40 -8.61 -22.32
C GLN A 144 -12.12 -9.45 -22.19
N VAL A 145 -11.07 -8.91 -21.57
CA VAL A 145 -9.79 -9.60 -21.34
C VAL A 145 -9.98 -10.81 -20.42
N LYS A 146 -10.75 -10.62 -19.33
CA LYS A 146 -11.18 -11.67 -18.43
C LYS A 146 -12.48 -12.29 -18.95
N SER A 147 -12.38 -13.07 -20.02
CA SER A 147 -13.56 -13.77 -20.52
C SER A 147 -14.17 -14.65 -19.40
N LYS A 148 -15.50 -14.79 -19.39
CA LYS A 148 -16.24 -15.57 -18.39
C LYS A 148 -15.74 -17.02 -18.25
N LEU A 149 -15.03 -17.55 -19.25
CA LEU A 149 -14.48 -18.91 -19.29
C LEU A 149 -12.99 -18.99 -18.91
N ARG A 150 -12.29 -17.87 -18.67
CA ARG A 150 -10.82 -17.82 -18.48
C ARG A 150 -10.42 -17.15 -17.16
N THR A 151 -11.00 -17.60 -16.04
CA THR A 151 -10.84 -16.99 -14.71
C THR A 151 -9.59 -17.40 -13.93
N SER A 152 -8.65 -18.13 -14.55
CA SER A 152 -7.48 -18.73 -13.88
C SER A 152 -6.14 -18.08 -14.24
N MET A 153 -6.12 -16.85 -14.76
CA MET A 153 -4.89 -16.13 -15.14
C MET A 153 -4.21 -15.45 -13.94
N VAL A 154 -2.88 -15.45 -13.86
CA VAL A 154 -2.11 -14.78 -12.77
C VAL A 154 -2.20 -13.25 -12.88
N GLN A 155 -2.08 -12.56 -11.75
CA GLN A 155 -2.30 -11.10 -11.64
C GLN A 155 -1.34 -10.30 -12.51
N GLU A 156 -0.07 -10.69 -12.56
CA GLU A 156 0.95 -10.03 -13.37
C GLU A 156 0.60 -10.08 -14.86
N ARG A 157 0.35 -11.30 -15.38
CA ARG A 157 -0.09 -11.50 -16.76
C ARG A 157 -1.37 -10.71 -17.06
N LEU A 158 -2.34 -10.69 -16.14
CA LEU A 158 -3.57 -9.91 -16.29
C LEU A 158 -3.26 -8.41 -16.39
N SER A 159 -2.38 -7.91 -15.53
CA SER A 159 -1.95 -6.51 -15.54
C SER A 159 -1.29 -6.14 -16.87
N SER A 160 -0.39 -6.98 -17.39
CA SER A 160 0.29 -6.76 -18.67
C SER A 160 -0.70 -6.75 -19.85
N LEU A 161 -1.66 -7.69 -19.90
CA LEU A 161 -2.69 -7.69 -20.94
C LEU A 161 -3.63 -6.49 -20.83
N MET A 162 -3.98 -6.09 -19.60
CA MET A 162 -4.82 -4.92 -19.37
C MET A 162 -4.15 -3.64 -19.82
N LEU A 163 -2.83 -3.51 -19.62
CA LEU A 163 -2.05 -2.36 -20.09
C LEU A 163 -2.15 -2.23 -21.62
N ILE A 164 -1.91 -3.33 -22.35
CA ILE A 164 -2.02 -3.37 -23.82
C ILE A 164 -3.46 -3.06 -24.28
N ALA A 165 -4.47 -3.56 -23.56
CA ALA A 165 -5.88 -3.36 -23.92
C ALA A 165 -6.41 -1.95 -23.62
N ILE A 166 -5.87 -1.27 -22.61
CA ILE A 166 -6.17 0.14 -22.29
C ILE A 166 -5.47 1.05 -23.28
N GLU A 167 -4.16 0.83 -23.50
CA GLU A 167 -3.31 1.62 -24.40
C GLU A 167 -3.32 1.08 -25.85
N GLN A 168 -4.46 0.54 -26.28
CA GLN A 168 -4.59 -0.14 -27.57
C GLN A 168 -4.20 0.75 -28.75
N GLU A 169 -4.48 2.06 -28.68
CA GLU A 169 -4.13 3.03 -29.72
C GLU A 169 -2.61 3.13 -29.91
N ILE A 170 -1.83 3.10 -28.82
CA ILE A 170 -0.37 3.13 -28.87
C ILE A 170 0.16 1.75 -29.27
N ALA A 171 -0.43 0.68 -28.73
CA ALA A 171 0.02 -0.69 -28.96
C ALA A 171 -0.05 -1.11 -30.43
N VAL A 172 -1.00 -0.58 -31.21
CA VAL A 172 -1.11 -0.84 -32.66
C VAL A 172 0.12 -0.35 -33.45
N HIS A 173 0.83 0.64 -32.93
CA HIS A 173 2.02 1.21 -33.58
C HIS A 173 3.33 0.53 -33.17
N ILE A 174 3.29 -0.46 -32.28
CA ILE A 174 4.48 -1.22 -31.86
C ILE A 174 4.85 -2.24 -32.94
N ASP A 175 6.12 -2.23 -33.39
CA ASP A 175 6.64 -3.23 -34.32
C ASP A 175 6.88 -4.55 -33.59
N VAL A 176 6.07 -5.55 -33.93
CA VAL A 176 6.14 -6.89 -33.36
C VAL A 176 7.47 -7.58 -33.68
N ASN A 177 8.07 -7.31 -34.83
CA ASN A 177 9.33 -7.95 -35.22
C ASN A 177 10.49 -7.43 -34.37
N ALA A 178 10.54 -6.12 -34.14
CA ALA A 178 11.52 -5.52 -33.23
C ALA A 178 11.41 -6.10 -31.82
N VAL A 179 10.19 -6.24 -31.28
CA VAL A 179 9.96 -6.87 -29.96
C VAL A 179 10.45 -8.31 -29.94
N ILE A 180 10.17 -9.09 -30.99
CA ILE A 180 10.62 -10.50 -31.08
C ILE A 180 12.15 -10.58 -31.09
N ASP A 181 12.82 -9.69 -31.81
CA ASP A 181 14.27 -9.70 -31.91
C ASP A 181 14.94 -9.23 -30.61
N ASP A 182 14.35 -8.28 -29.89
CA ASP A 182 14.79 -7.91 -28.52
C ASP A 182 14.69 -9.11 -27.57
N PHE A 183 13.57 -9.84 -27.56
CA PHE A 183 13.39 -11.03 -26.70
C PHE A 183 14.29 -12.22 -27.08
N LYS A 184 14.78 -12.30 -28.33
CA LYS A 184 15.77 -13.33 -28.71
C LYS A 184 17.17 -13.00 -28.22
N ASN A 185 17.46 -11.73 -27.94
CA ASN A 185 18.77 -11.24 -27.52
C ASN A 185 18.90 -11.14 -25.98
N GLU A 186 17.82 -11.35 -25.22
CA GLU A 186 17.82 -11.65 -23.78
C GLU A 186 18.13 -13.13 -23.50
#